data_AF-A0A6C0J363-F1
#
_entry.id   AF-A0A6C0J363-F1
#
_cell.length_a   1.000
_cell.length_b   1.000
_cell.length_c   1.000
_cell.angle_alpha   90.00
_cell.angle_beta   90.00
_cell.angle_gamma   90.00
#
_symmetry.space_group_name_H-M   'P 1'
#
loop_
_entity.id
_entity.type
_entity.pdbx_description
1 polymer ?
#
loop_
_entity_poly.entity_id
_entity_poly.type
_entity_poly.pdbx_seq_one_letter_code
_entity_poly.pdbx_strand_id
1 'polypeptide(L)'
;MYNLYILFISIISIIINILGFVWIKNLEDISCECSENWMRDYIKYFLITYFVVNIINLLLSIYINSIKNKEKVLMNLIKNPIYIMWNVFVMLYLFAAFSNIFIVINYIKKLKEINCQCSEDIKREIYWYYNIIIASIIALFILLSLFQGIFTVVFRKYV
;
A
#
# COMPACT_ATOMS: atom_id res chain seq x y z
N MET A 1 -2.72 21.46 3.49
CA MET A 1 -1.76 21.26 4.60
C MET A 1 -1.77 19.77 4.92
N TYR A 2 -0.64 19.09 4.93
CA TYR A 2 -0.61 17.72 5.45
C TYR A 2 -0.91 17.78 6.94
N ASN A 3 -1.95 17.07 7.37
CA ASN A 3 -2.23 16.90 8.78
C ASN A 3 -1.04 16.12 9.38
N LEU A 4 -0.44 16.59 10.49
CA LEU A 4 0.73 15.98 11.15
C LEU A 4 0.56 14.47 11.36
N TYR A 5 -0.68 14.06 11.66
CA TYR A 5 -1.11 12.67 11.78
C TYR A 5 -0.90 11.84 10.50
N ILE A 6 -1.24 12.39 9.33
CA ILE A 6 -1.10 11.71 8.03
C ILE A 6 0.39 11.51 7.70
N LEU A 7 1.22 12.52 7.99
CA LEU A 7 2.66 12.41 7.81
C LEU A 7 3.25 11.30 8.68
N PHE A 8 2.83 11.23 9.94
CA PHE A 8 3.28 10.20 10.88
C PHE A 8 2.91 8.78 10.43
N ILE A 9 1.65 8.57 10.00
CA ILE A 9 1.22 7.27 9.44
C ILE A 9 2.03 6.91 8.20
N SER A 10 2.30 7.88 7.32
CA SER A 10 3.06 7.65 6.09
C SER A 10 4.49 7.19 6.39
N ILE A 11 5.14 7.81 7.38
CA ILE A 11 6.49 7.41 7.82
C ILE A 11 6.48 5.98 8.38
N ILE A 12 5.53 5.66 9.26
CA ILE A 12 5.40 4.30 9.82
C ILE A 12 5.19 3.27 8.71
N SER A 13 4.29 3.58 7.76
CA SER A 13 4.00 2.71 6.62
C SER A 13 5.26 2.46 5.78
N ILE A 14 6.06 3.48 5.50
CA ILE A 14 7.34 3.33 4.78
C ILE A 14 8.30 2.43 5.55
N ILE A 15 8.47 2.64 6.85
CA ILE A 15 9.38 1.82 7.69
C ILE A 15 8.97 0.35 7.65
N ILE A 16 7.69 0.04 7.81
CA ILE A 16 7.20 -1.34 7.80
C ILE A 16 7.41 -2.00 6.42
N ASN A 17 7.18 -1.28 5.33
CA ASN A 17 7.45 -1.80 3.98
C ASN A 17 8.96 -2.03 3.75
N ILE A 18 9.84 -1.22 4.34
CA ILE A 18 11.30 -1.47 4.34
C ILE A 18 11.63 -2.75 5.09
N LEU A 19 11.05 -2.96 6.28
CA LEU A 19 11.26 -4.20 7.04
C LEU A 19 10.78 -5.43 6.25
N GLY A 20 9.64 -5.33 5.58
CA GLY A 20 9.13 -6.37 4.69
C GLY A 20 10.09 -6.66 3.53
N PHE A 21 10.67 -5.62 2.92
CA PHE A 21 11.62 -5.78 1.81
C PHE A 21 12.92 -6.44 2.27
N VAL A 22 13.48 -5.98 3.40
CA VAL A 22 14.68 -6.58 3.99
C VAL A 22 14.44 -8.04 4.34
N TRP A 23 13.27 -8.37 4.91
CA TRP A 23 12.93 -9.75 5.19
C TRP A 23 12.90 -10.61 3.92
N ILE A 24 12.16 -10.19 2.88
CA ILE A 24 12.09 -10.93 1.62
C ILE A 24 13.48 -11.10 0.99
N LYS A 25 14.29 -10.05 0.98
CA LYS A 25 15.65 -10.10 0.44
C LYS A 25 16.53 -11.06 1.23
N ASN A 26 16.45 -11.05 2.56
CA ASN A 26 17.20 -11.97 3.41
C ASN A 26 16.87 -13.44 3.09
N LEU A 27 15.62 -13.77 2.74
CA LEU A 27 15.25 -15.13 2.33
C LEU A 27 15.97 -15.58 1.05
N GLU A 28 16.21 -14.65 0.12
CA GLU A 28 16.96 -14.91 -1.12
C GLU A 28 18.46 -15.03 -0.84
N ASP A 29 19.00 -14.12 -0.02
CA ASP A 29 20.42 -14.09 0.31
C ASP A 29 20.87 -15.39 1.02
N ILE A 30 20.02 -15.98 1.87
CA ILE A 30 20.29 -17.27 2.54
C ILE A 30 19.82 -18.49 1.74
N SER A 31 19.27 -18.30 0.53
CA SER A 31 18.73 -19.37 -0.33
C SER A 31 17.71 -20.28 0.40
N CYS A 32 16.74 -19.68 1.09
CA CYS A 32 15.73 -20.41 1.87
C CYS A 32 14.74 -21.14 0.94
N GLU A 33 14.98 -22.43 0.69
CA GLU A 33 14.22 -23.27 -0.27
C GLU A 33 12.71 -23.34 0.03
N CYS A 34 12.32 -23.52 1.29
CA CYS A 34 10.89 -23.59 1.65
C CYS A 34 10.12 -22.29 1.41
N SER A 35 10.83 -21.18 1.21
CA SER A 35 10.24 -19.88 0.88
C SER A 35 10.07 -19.65 -0.62
N GLU A 36 10.57 -20.56 -1.48
CA GLU A 36 10.48 -20.42 -2.93
C GLU A 36 9.03 -20.47 -3.41
N ASN A 37 8.54 -19.31 -3.83
CA ASN A 37 7.18 -19.14 -4.29
C ASN A 37 7.03 -17.88 -5.14
N TRP A 38 6.15 -17.92 -6.14
CA TRP A 38 5.81 -16.74 -6.95
C TRP A 38 5.32 -15.56 -6.10
N MET A 39 4.70 -15.84 -4.94
CA MET A 39 4.28 -14.79 -4.00
C MET A 39 5.47 -14.01 -3.43
N ARG A 40 6.63 -14.64 -3.21
CA ARG A 40 7.84 -13.98 -2.73
C ARG A 40 8.33 -12.95 -3.74
N ASP A 41 8.44 -13.35 -5.01
CA ASP A 41 8.87 -12.46 -6.10
C ASP A 41 7.88 -11.33 -6.33
N TYR A 42 6.57 -11.63 -6.30
CA TYR A 42 5.53 -10.61 -6.38
C TYR A 42 5.70 -9.55 -5.28
N ILE A 43 5.84 -9.98 -4.01
CA ILE A 43 5.99 -9.07 -2.87
C ILE A 43 7.26 -8.22 -3.02
N LYS A 44 8.37 -8.82 -3.47
CA LYS A 44 9.63 -8.11 -3.73
C LYS A 44 9.44 -6.96 -4.74
N TYR A 45 8.90 -7.27 -5.92
CA TYR A 45 8.71 -6.26 -6.97
C TYR A 45 7.63 -5.24 -6.62
N PHE A 46 6.60 -5.65 -5.89
CA PHE A 46 5.61 -4.74 -5.33
C PHE A 46 6.26 -3.72 -4.38
N LEU A 47 7.10 -4.18 -3.45
CA LEU A 47 7.80 -3.31 -2.50
C LEU A 47 8.79 -2.36 -3.19
N ILE A 48 9.50 -2.82 -4.22
CA ILE A 48 10.36 -1.94 -5.04
C ILE A 48 9.50 -0.85 -5.71
N THR A 49 8.38 -1.23 -6.32
CA THR A 49 7.45 -0.29 -6.97
C THR A 49 6.84 0.69 -5.96
N TYR A 50 6.53 0.21 -4.75
CA TYR A 50 6.04 1.04 -3.65
C TYR A 50 7.01 2.18 -3.34
N PHE A 51 8.32 1.92 -3.25
CA PHE A 51 9.30 2.97 -2.98
C PHE A 51 9.37 3.99 -4.12
N VAL A 52 9.38 3.53 -5.38
CA VAL A 52 9.40 4.43 -6.55
C VAL A 52 8.17 5.34 -6.58
N VAL A 53 6.97 4.77 -6.38
CA VAL A 53 5.71 5.53 -6.35
C VAL A 53 5.70 6.56 -5.23
N ASN A 54 6.15 6.19 -4.03
CA ASN A 54 6.19 7.10 -2.89
C ASN A 54 7.19 8.24 -3.08
N ILE A 55 8.37 7.98 -3.66
CA ILE A 55 9.36 9.03 -3.95
C ILE A 55 8.81 10.03 -4.95
N ILE A 56 8.21 9.57 -6.05
CA ILE A 56 7.64 10.45 -7.08
C ILE A 56 6.50 11.30 -6.49
N ASN A 57 5.60 10.67 -5.72
CA ASN A 57 4.49 11.39 -5.07
C ASN A 57 4.98 12.42 -4.04
N LEU A 58 6.04 12.11 -3.30
CA LEU A 58 6.66 13.05 -2.36
C LEU A 58 7.25 14.26 -3.10
N LEU A 59 8.00 14.04 -4.17
CA LEU A 59 8.58 15.11 -4.98
C LEU A 59 7.51 16.00 -5.61
N LEU A 60 6.44 15.41 -6.17
CA LEU A 60 5.29 16.16 -6.69
C LEU A 60 4.60 16.99 -5.60
N SER A 61 4.43 16.41 -4.41
CA SER A 61 3.82 17.09 -3.28
C SER A 61 4.64 18.28 -2.79
N ILE A 62 5.97 18.13 -2.70
CA ILE A 62 6.89 19.24 -2.36
C ILE A 62 6.80 20.34 -3.43
N TYR A 63 6.87 19.97 -4.71
CA TYR A 63 6.79 20.93 -5.82
C TYR A 63 5.51 21.77 -5.78
N ILE A 64 4.34 21.12 -5.65
CA ILE A 64 3.04 21.81 -5.58
C ILE A 64 2.96 22.71 -4.35
N ASN A 65 3.49 22.25 -3.21
CA ASN A 65 3.41 23.00 -1.95
C ASN A 65 4.35 24.20 -1.87
N SER A 66 5.47 24.18 -2.59
CA SER A 66 6.45 25.28 -2.63
C SER A 66 6.02 26.49 -3.48
N ILE A 67 4.95 26.36 -4.27
CA ILE A 67 4.49 27.45 -5.15
C ILE A 67 3.40 28.28 -4.45
N LYS A 68 3.51 29.61 -4.53
CA LYS A 68 2.56 30.56 -3.92
C LYS A 68 1.15 30.46 -4.52
N ASN A 69 1.03 30.28 -5.84
CA ASN A 69 -0.26 30.18 -6.54
C ASN A 69 -0.60 28.72 -6.87
N LYS A 70 -0.96 27.95 -5.83
CA LYS A 70 -1.18 26.49 -5.91
C LYS A 70 -2.32 26.11 -6.86
N GLU A 71 -3.40 26.89 -6.86
CA GLU A 71 -4.59 26.61 -7.67
C GLU A 71 -4.28 26.67 -9.17
N LYS A 72 -3.58 27.72 -9.62
CA LYS A 72 -3.19 27.87 -11.03
C LYS A 72 -2.24 26.74 -11.49
N VAL A 73 -1.28 26.36 -10.65
CA VAL A 73 -0.35 25.27 -10.95
C VAL A 73 -1.09 23.94 -11.02
N LEU A 74 -1.97 23.67 -10.06
CA LEU A 74 -2.77 22.45 -10.03
C LEU A 74 -3.64 22.33 -11.29
N MET A 75 -4.29 23.42 -11.70
CA MET A 75 -5.08 23.45 -12.93
C MET A 75 -4.24 23.19 -14.20
N ASN A 76 -2.99 23.65 -14.23
CA ASN A 76 -2.07 23.36 -15.33
C ASN A 76 -1.58 21.90 -15.30
N LEU A 77 -1.30 21.35 -14.11
CA LEU A 77 -0.87 19.96 -13.94
C LEU A 77 -1.97 18.98 -14.35
N ILE A 78 -3.22 19.22 -13.95
CA ILE A 78 -4.36 18.34 -14.30
C ILE A 78 -4.57 18.28 -15.82
N LYS A 79 -4.19 19.32 -16.56
CA LYS A 79 -4.24 19.34 -18.04
C LYS A 79 -3.00 18.72 -18.69
N ASN A 80 -1.93 18.47 -17.94
CA ASN A 80 -0.70 17.92 -18.48
C ASN A 80 -0.84 16.41 -18.74
N PRO A 81 -0.60 15.91 -19.96
CA PRO A 81 -0.81 14.51 -20.30
C PRO A 81 0.09 13.54 -19.50
N ILE A 82 1.31 13.97 -19.13
CA ILE A 82 2.23 13.15 -18.33
C ILE A 82 1.70 12.99 -16.91
N TYR A 83 1.15 14.06 -16.32
CA TYR A 83 0.55 14.00 -14.99
C TYR A 83 -0.72 13.13 -15.00
N ILE A 84 -1.55 13.23 -16.04
CA ILE A 84 -2.72 12.35 -16.21
C ILE A 84 -2.27 10.89 -16.30
N MET A 85 -1.26 10.57 -17.13
CA MET A 85 -0.72 9.23 -17.27
C MET A 85 -0.17 8.69 -15.93
N TRP A 86 0.52 9.53 -15.17
CA TRP A 86 0.99 9.20 -13.82
C TRP A 86 -0.17 8.84 -12.88
N ASN A 87 -1.25 9.63 -12.87
CA ASN A 87 -2.41 9.34 -12.02
C ASN A 87 -3.12 8.03 -12.42
N VAL A 88 -3.22 7.74 -13.71
CA VAL A 88 -3.76 6.46 -14.20
C VAL A 88 -2.87 5.30 -13.71
N PHE A 89 -1.55 5.44 -13.80
CA PHE A 89 -0.61 4.45 -13.26
C PHE A 89 -0.78 4.27 -11.75
N VAL A 90 -0.87 5.37 -10.98
CA VAL A 90 -1.11 5.31 -9.52
C VAL A 90 -2.43 4.60 -9.22
N MET A 91 -3.49 4.84 -9.99
CA MET A 91 -4.77 4.15 -9.84
C MET A 91 -4.65 2.64 -10.07
N LEU A 92 -3.97 2.22 -11.14
CA LEU A 92 -3.71 0.79 -11.40
C LEU A 92 -2.86 0.16 -10.29
N TYR A 93 -1.84 0.89 -9.82
CA TYR A 93 -1.01 0.47 -8.71
C TYR A 93 -1.80 0.28 -7.41
N LEU A 94 -2.83 1.08 -7.13
CA LEU A 94 -3.69 0.89 -5.96
C LEU A 94 -4.43 -0.46 -5.98
N PHE A 95 -4.84 -0.95 -7.15
CA PHE A 95 -5.42 -2.29 -7.28
C PHE A 95 -4.38 -3.40 -7.00
N ALA A 96 -3.14 -3.21 -7.46
CA ALA A 96 -2.04 -4.10 -7.11
C ALA A 96 -1.72 -4.07 -5.60
N ALA A 97 -1.81 -2.89 -4.97
CA ALA A 97 -1.62 -2.73 -3.53
C ALA A 97 -2.70 -3.45 -2.72
N PHE A 98 -3.96 -3.37 -3.15
CA PHE A 98 -5.04 -4.15 -2.55
C PHE A 98 -4.78 -5.66 -2.66
N SER A 99 -4.38 -6.13 -3.84
CA SER A 99 -4.04 -7.54 -4.08
C SER A 99 -2.85 -8.00 -3.23
N ASN A 100 -1.85 -7.14 -3.06
CA ASN A 100 -0.65 -7.42 -2.26
C ASN A 100 -0.98 -7.75 -0.81
N ILE A 101 -1.98 -7.11 -0.20
CA ILE A 101 -2.39 -7.38 1.18
C ILE A 101 -2.74 -8.87 1.35
N PHE A 102 -3.57 -9.41 0.45
CA PHE A 102 -3.97 -10.82 0.50
C PHE A 102 -2.82 -11.76 0.18
N ILE A 103 -1.98 -11.41 -0.80
CA ILE A 103 -0.81 -12.20 -1.18
C ILE A 103 0.16 -12.33 -0.01
N VAL A 104 0.47 -11.23 0.69
CA VAL A 104 1.36 -11.24 1.87
C VAL A 104 0.78 -12.13 2.98
N ILE A 105 -0.51 -11.95 3.30
CA ILE A 105 -1.15 -12.74 4.36
C ILE A 105 -1.11 -14.23 4.03
N ASN A 106 -1.47 -14.61 2.81
CA ASN A 106 -1.47 -16.01 2.36
C ASN A 106 -0.07 -16.60 2.29
N TYR A 107 0.91 -15.83 1.79
CA TYR A 107 2.30 -16.26 1.72
C TYR A 107 2.86 -16.57 3.11
N ILE A 108 2.71 -15.64 4.06
CA ILE A 108 3.21 -15.84 5.42
C ILE A 108 2.44 -16.97 6.13
N LYS A 109 1.12 -17.08 5.93
CA LYS A 109 0.33 -18.19 6.46
C LYS A 109 0.84 -19.53 5.95
N LYS A 110 1.10 -19.64 4.65
CA LYS A 110 1.69 -20.84 4.04
C LYS A 110 3.05 -21.19 4.66
N LEU A 111 3.94 -20.21 4.84
CA LEU A 111 5.24 -20.44 5.48
C LEU A 111 5.11 -20.95 6.91
N LYS A 112 4.13 -20.45 7.67
CA LYS A 112 3.82 -20.92 9.02
C LYS A 112 3.24 -22.34 9.01
N GLU A 113 2.34 -22.65 8.08
CA GLU A 113 1.72 -23.98 7.95
C GLU A 113 2.74 -25.08 7.66
N ILE A 114 3.78 -24.77 6.88
CA ILE A 114 4.87 -25.73 6.57
C ILE A 114 6.03 -25.67 7.57
N ASN A 115 5.93 -24.88 8.65
CA ASN A 115 7.00 -24.67 9.64
C ASN A 115 8.36 -24.31 9.01
N CYS A 116 8.38 -23.36 8.07
CA CYS A 116 9.60 -22.94 7.38
C CYS A 116 10.53 -22.14 8.31
N GLN A 117 11.47 -22.84 8.97
CA GLN A 117 12.37 -22.30 10.01
C GLN A 117 13.25 -21.14 9.51
N CYS A 118 13.83 -21.25 8.31
CA CYS A 118 14.67 -20.17 7.75
C CYS A 118 13.90 -18.86 7.47
N SER A 119 12.57 -18.91 7.48
CA SER A 119 11.73 -17.71 7.32
C SER A 119 11.36 -17.02 8.63
N GLU A 120 11.70 -17.61 9.78
CA GLU A 120 11.37 -17.09 11.10
C GLU A 120 12.19 -15.82 11.39
N ASP A 121 11.50 -14.68 11.34
CA ASP A 121 12.08 -13.37 11.62
C ASP A 121 10.99 -12.50 12.24
N ILE A 122 11.35 -11.65 13.20
CA ILE A 122 10.43 -10.65 13.78
C ILE A 122 9.85 -9.72 12.71
N LYS A 123 10.61 -9.44 11.64
CA LYS A 123 10.17 -8.63 10.49
C LYS A 123 8.99 -9.27 9.77
N ARG A 124 8.97 -10.60 9.64
CA ARG A 124 7.84 -11.37 9.09
C ARG A 124 6.57 -11.11 9.90
N GLU A 125 6.66 -11.23 11.22
CA GLU A 125 5.52 -11.07 12.11
C GLU A 125 4.98 -9.63 12.08
N ILE A 126 5.87 -8.63 12.15
CA ILE A 126 5.48 -7.21 12.03
C ILE A 126 4.75 -6.96 10.71
N TYR A 127 5.32 -7.44 9.60
CA TYR A 127 4.74 -7.24 8.28
C TYR A 127 3.40 -7.96 8.10
N TRP A 128 3.24 -9.14 8.71
CA TRP A 128 1.98 -9.88 8.72
C TRP A 128 0.87 -9.15 9.49
N TYR A 129 1.14 -8.74 10.74
CA TYR A 129 0.16 -7.99 11.54
C TYR A 129 -0.22 -6.66 10.89
N TYR A 130 0.76 -5.95 10.32
CA TYR A 130 0.51 -4.73 9.56
C TYR A 130 -0.50 -4.94 8.42
N ASN A 131 -0.32 -5.99 7.61
CA ASN A 131 -1.23 -6.27 6.50
C ASN A 131 -2.62 -6.72 6.98
N ILE A 132 -2.72 -7.46 8.10
CA ILE A 132 -4.02 -7.81 8.71
C ILE A 132 -4.75 -6.57 9.23
N ILE A 133 -4.05 -5.66 9.90
CA ILE A 133 -4.64 -4.41 10.40
C ILE A 133 -5.17 -3.58 9.22
N ILE A 134 -4.39 -3.45 8.14
CA ILE A 134 -4.84 -2.74 6.93
C ILE A 134 -6.06 -3.43 6.32
N ALA A 135 -6.04 -4.76 6.16
CA ALA A 135 -7.19 -5.50 5.64
C ALA A 135 -8.45 -5.24 6.48
N SER A 136 -8.31 -5.23 7.81
CA SER A 136 -9.41 -4.97 8.75
C SER A 136 -9.96 -3.55 8.62
N ILE A 137 -9.08 -2.55 8.48
CA ILE A 137 -9.47 -1.14 8.27
C ILE A 137 -10.21 -0.99 6.94
N ILE A 138 -9.71 -1.60 5.86
CA ILE A 138 -10.36 -1.56 4.54
C ILE A 138 -11.73 -2.23 4.59
N ALA A 139 -11.84 -3.41 5.22
CA ALA A 139 -13.10 -4.11 5.39
C ALA A 139 -14.13 -3.27 6.15
N LEU A 140 -13.71 -2.61 7.24
CA LEU A 140 -14.57 -1.70 7.99
C LEU A 140 -15.02 -0.51 7.14
N PHE A 141 -14.11 0.10 6.36
CA PHE A 141 -14.43 1.22 5.50
C PHE A 141 -15.45 0.84 4.40
N ILE A 142 -15.30 -0.34 3.79
CA ILE A 142 -16.25 -0.87 2.81
C ILE A 142 -17.62 -1.07 3.47
N LEU A 143 -17.68 -1.66 4.66
CA LEU A 143 -18.92 -1.91 5.38
C LEU A 143 -19.67 -0.60 5.70
N LEU A 144 -18.95 0.41 6.19
CA LEU A 144 -19.53 1.74 6.47
C LEU A 144 -20.05 2.42 5.20
N SER A 145 -19.30 2.29 4.09
CA SER A 145 -19.69 2.85 2.79
C SER A 145 -20.98 2.20 2.25
N LEU A 146 -21.10 0.88 2.40
CA LEU A 146 -22.32 0.15 2.02
C LEU A 146 -23.52 0.55 2.88
N PHE A 147 -23.32 0.70 4.20
CA PHE A 147 -24.38 1.15 5.11
C PHE A 147 -24.87 2.55 4.75
N GLN A 148 -23.97 3.49 4.48
CA GLN A 148 -24.32 4.83 4.02
C GLN A 148 -25.09 4.82 2.69
N GLY A 149 -24.66 3.98 1.73
CA GLY A 149 -25.34 3.81 0.45
C GLY A 149 -26.77 3.32 0.61
N ILE A 150 -26.97 2.27 1.43
CA ILE A 150 -28.30 1.72 1.75
C ILE A 150 -29.18 2.78 2.42
N PHE A 151 -28.65 3.46 3.45
CA PHE A 151 -29.37 4.52 4.15
C PHE A 151 -29.86 5.62 3.20
N THR A 152 -29.00 6.04 2.27
CA THR A 152 -29.33 7.07 1.28
C THR A 152 -30.43 6.60 0.32
N VAL A 153 -30.36 5.36 -0.17
CA VAL A 153 -31.39 4.77 -1.06
C VAL A 153 -32.73 4.62 -0.34
N VAL A 154 -32.71 4.16 0.91
CA VAL A 154 -33.92 3.97 1.73
C VAL A 154 -34.56 5.32 2.04
N PHE A 155 -33.83 6.32 2.54
CA PHE A 155 -34.38 7.65 2.83
C PHE A 155 -34.94 8.35 1.59
N ARG A 156 -34.27 8.19 0.42
CA ARG A 156 -34.78 8.73 -0.86
C ARG A 156 -36.10 8.10 -1.29
N LYS A 157 -36.48 6.94 -0.76
CA LYS A 157 -37.77 6.30 -1.02
C LYS A 157 -38.92 6.87 -0.17
N TYR A 158 -38.61 7.60 0.91
CA TYR A 158 -39.58 8.16 1.86
C TYR A 158 -39.75 9.69 1.74
N VAL A 159 -39.04 10.35 0.83
CA VAL A 159 -39.20 11.76 0.44
C VAL A 159 -39.76 11.79 -0.97
#